data_AF-A0A8C3TK56-F1
#
_entry.id   AF-A0A8C3TK56-F1
#
_cell.length_a   1.000
_cell.length_b   1.000
_cell.length_c   1.000
_cell.angle_alpha   90.00
_cell.angle_beta   90.00
_cell.angle_gamma   90.00
#
_symmetry.space_group_name_H-M   'P 1'
#
loop_
_entity.id
_entity.type
_entity.pdbx_description
1 polymer ?
#
loop_
_entity_poly.entity_id
_entity_poly.type
_entity_poly.pdbx_seq_one_letter_code
_entity_poly.pdbx_strand_id
1 'polypeptide(L)'
;MAEQPFPETALLAQVLAADSTEAPSLRTTRRGSQPPARGTEDGKPPPLLSRRNSILSRRSSFGMVPGSRRPSIGPWMFHRRVSFSGLPIFQPILKARLENTYRMGPDKGCKFDAERVQHVLEGTLACALGTTVYSPQGSAPLAQSLTELLQNQAKEVVPSRYKLVCHVVLGQQGQQSLVVASRGLWNPETDSFASATFSNASLFAVATVYGVYFE
;
A
#
# COMPACT_ATOMS: atom_id res chain seq x y z
N MET A 1 -39.29 33.48 -37.42
CA MET A 1 -40.12 33.05 -36.28
C MET A 1 -40.56 31.64 -36.58
N ALA A 2 -39.67 30.66 -36.38
CA ALA A 2 -39.30 30.01 -35.12
C ALA A 2 -40.23 28.81 -34.84
N GLU A 3 -39.68 27.67 -35.22
CA GLU A 3 -40.10 26.27 -35.03
C GLU A 3 -40.46 25.90 -33.58
N GLN A 4 -41.34 24.90 -33.46
CA GLN A 4 -41.61 24.10 -32.26
C GLN A 4 -41.87 22.64 -32.70
N PRO A 5 -41.71 21.62 -31.83
CA PRO A 5 -40.44 21.13 -31.28
C PRO A 5 -40.24 19.62 -31.56
N PHE A 6 -38.99 19.17 -31.41
CA PHE A 6 -38.57 17.76 -31.48
C PHE A 6 -39.14 16.89 -30.32
N PRO A 7 -39.48 15.61 -30.58
CA PRO A 7 -39.59 14.59 -29.54
C PRO A 7 -38.40 13.62 -29.61
N GLU A 8 -37.52 13.63 -28.61
CA GLU A 8 -36.45 12.63 -28.46
C GLU A 8 -36.46 12.03 -27.04
N THR A 9 -37.44 11.15 -26.80
CA THR A 9 -37.54 10.31 -25.60
C THR A 9 -37.89 8.89 -26.00
N ALA A 10 -36.96 8.20 -26.67
CA ALA A 10 -37.16 6.80 -27.09
C ALA A 10 -35.88 5.96 -27.21
N LEU A 11 -34.82 6.23 -26.43
CA LEU A 11 -33.59 5.41 -26.45
C LEU A 11 -33.05 5.07 -25.05
N LEU A 12 -33.93 4.66 -24.12
CA LEU A 12 -33.53 4.06 -22.83
C LEU A 12 -34.40 2.84 -22.45
N ALA A 13 -34.82 2.05 -23.43
CA ALA A 13 -35.57 0.82 -23.17
C ALA A 13 -35.27 -0.24 -24.23
N GLN A 14 -34.09 -0.88 -24.12
CA GLN A 14 -33.76 -2.18 -24.74
C GLN A 14 -32.31 -2.56 -24.43
N VAL A 15 -32.02 -3.15 -23.25
CA VAL A 15 -31.03 -4.26 -23.06
C VAL A 15 -31.31 -4.94 -21.71
N LEU A 16 -32.52 -5.48 -21.52
CA LEU A 16 -32.79 -6.47 -20.46
C LEU A 16 -33.64 -7.60 -21.05
N ALA A 17 -33.12 -8.83 -20.89
CA ALA A 17 -33.78 -10.14 -20.93
C ALA A 17 -33.43 -11.11 -22.10
N ALA A 18 -33.26 -12.38 -21.68
CA ALA A 18 -33.07 -13.66 -22.38
C ALA A 18 -31.62 -13.99 -22.77
N ASP A 19 -30.81 -14.80 -22.04
CA ASP A 19 -30.96 -16.07 -21.29
C ASP A 19 -30.65 -17.36 -22.10
N SER A 20 -29.84 -18.21 -21.44
CA SER A 20 -29.60 -19.65 -21.62
C SER A 20 -28.89 -20.19 -22.87
N THR A 21 -27.71 -20.81 -22.67
CA THR A 21 -27.33 -22.17 -23.17
C THR A 21 -25.97 -22.63 -22.60
N GLU A 22 -26.04 -23.62 -21.70
CA GLU A 22 -25.19 -24.81 -21.51
C GLU A 22 -23.70 -24.71 -21.09
N ALA A 23 -23.39 -25.35 -19.95
CA ALA A 23 -22.06 -25.58 -19.40
C ALA A 23 -21.59 -27.03 -19.65
N PRO A 24 -20.31 -27.30 -19.97
CA PRO A 24 -19.82 -28.66 -20.05
C PRO A 24 -19.30 -29.16 -18.70
N SER A 25 -19.75 -30.37 -18.36
CA SER A 25 -19.44 -31.14 -17.16
C SER A 25 -18.03 -31.73 -17.22
N LEU A 26 -17.18 -31.47 -16.21
CA LEU A 26 -15.90 -32.18 -16.05
C LEU A 26 -16.05 -33.32 -15.04
N ARG A 27 -15.72 -34.50 -15.55
CA ARG A 27 -15.84 -35.81 -14.92
C ARG A 27 -14.96 -35.96 -13.69
N THR A 28 -15.57 -36.49 -12.64
CA THR A 28 -14.95 -37.21 -11.52
C THR A 28 -14.08 -38.38 -12.01
N THR A 29 -12.82 -38.44 -11.53
CA THR A 29 -12.12 -39.72 -11.34
C THR A 29 -11.73 -39.85 -9.87
N ARG A 30 -12.47 -40.74 -9.20
CA ARG A 30 -12.20 -41.26 -7.86
C ARG A 30 -11.34 -42.51 -8.04
N ARG A 31 -10.16 -42.57 -7.43
CA ARG A 31 -9.47 -43.84 -7.14
C ARG A 31 -8.88 -43.76 -5.73
N GLY A 32 -9.50 -44.49 -4.80
CA GLY A 32 -8.90 -44.86 -3.50
C GLY A 32 -7.71 -45.81 -3.72
N SER A 33 -6.86 -46.14 -2.74
CA SER A 33 -7.18 -46.47 -1.35
C SER A 33 -5.89 -46.71 -0.52
N GLN A 34 -5.79 -46.04 0.64
CA GLN A 34 -5.35 -46.52 1.98
C GLN A 34 -3.93 -47.12 2.25
N PRO A 35 -3.46 -47.19 3.54
CA PRO A 35 -2.14 -46.73 3.98
C PRO A 35 -1.27 -47.82 4.64
N PRO A 36 -0.14 -47.46 5.30
CA PRO A 36 0.29 -48.25 6.46
C PRO A 36 0.58 -47.44 7.74
N ALA A 37 0.03 -48.02 8.81
CA ALA A 37 0.57 -48.28 10.14
C ALA A 37 1.14 -47.17 11.06
N ARG A 38 0.60 -47.23 12.29
CA ARG A 38 0.98 -46.54 13.51
C ARG A 38 2.39 -46.90 14.00
N GLY A 39 3.10 -45.92 14.52
CA GLY A 39 4.15 -46.06 15.52
C GLY A 39 3.97 -44.96 16.58
N THR A 40 3.56 -45.36 17.77
CA THR A 40 3.62 -44.57 19.01
C THR A 40 5.08 -44.26 19.32
N GLU A 41 5.46 -43.03 19.71
CA GLU A 41 6.45 -42.70 20.77
C GLU A 41 6.37 -41.19 21.12
N ASP A 42 6.42 -40.88 22.42
CA ASP A 42 6.32 -39.58 23.06
C ASP A 42 7.56 -38.68 22.89
N GLY A 43 7.35 -37.35 22.96
CA GLY A 43 8.23 -36.47 23.74
C GLY A 43 9.27 -35.56 23.04
N LYS A 44 9.01 -34.24 23.16
CA LYS A 44 9.97 -33.10 23.26
C LYS A 44 10.45 -32.41 21.96
N PRO A 45 10.28 -31.06 21.82
CA PRO A 45 10.75 -30.32 20.66
C PRO A 45 12.27 -30.00 20.73
N PRO A 46 12.99 -30.02 19.60
CA PRO A 46 14.41 -29.64 19.53
C PRO A 46 14.61 -28.10 19.51
N PRO A 47 15.75 -27.59 20.02
CA PRO A 47 16.01 -26.16 20.13
C PRO A 47 16.44 -25.52 18.79
N LEU A 48 16.09 -24.24 18.66
CA LEU A 48 16.28 -23.39 17.48
C LEU A 48 17.75 -23.04 17.21
N LEU A 49 18.09 -23.03 15.92
CA LEU A 49 19.39 -22.70 15.34
C LEU A 49 19.87 -21.29 15.71
N SER A 50 21.06 -21.22 16.30
CA SER A 50 21.80 -19.99 16.59
C SER A 50 22.44 -19.44 15.31
N ARG A 51 22.11 -18.17 15.01
CA ARG A 51 22.54 -17.42 13.83
C ARG A 51 23.98 -16.93 14.03
N ARG A 52 24.91 -17.51 13.28
CA ARG A 52 26.32 -17.10 13.17
C ARG A 52 26.44 -15.67 12.62
N ASN A 53 27.14 -14.79 13.34
CA ASN A 53 27.78 -13.61 12.74
C ASN A 53 29.30 -13.83 12.77
N SER A 54 29.94 -13.75 11.60
CA SER A 54 31.38 -13.86 11.39
C SER A 54 32.09 -12.52 11.64
N ILE A 55 33.19 -12.53 12.38
CA ILE A 55 34.14 -11.41 12.45
C ILE A 55 35.47 -11.87 11.86
N LEU A 56 35.84 -11.20 10.77
CA LEU A 56 37.10 -11.31 10.05
C LEU A 56 38.25 -10.83 10.96
N SER A 57 39.20 -11.72 11.23
CA SER A 57 40.46 -11.37 11.89
C SER A 57 41.55 -11.28 10.81
N ARG A 58 42.10 -10.09 10.57
CA ARG A 58 43.28 -9.90 9.70
C ARG A 58 44.37 -9.19 10.49
N ARG A 59 45.50 -9.89 10.62
CA ARG A 59 46.72 -9.54 11.32
C ARG A 59 47.76 -9.04 10.31
N SER A 60 48.44 -7.93 10.63
CA SER A 60 49.79 -7.58 10.15
C SER A 60 50.26 -6.32 10.92
N SER A 61 51.13 -6.41 11.93
CA SER A 61 52.61 -6.47 11.88
C SER A 61 53.28 -5.24 11.26
N PHE A 62 53.76 -4.31 12.11
CA PHE A 62 54.86 -3.38 11.84
C PHE A 62 55.71 -3.20 13.10
N GLY A 63 57.02 -3.06 12.89
CA GLY A 63 58.09 -3.38 13.84
C GLY A 63 58.36 -2.38 14.95
N MET A 64 59.00 -2.87 16.00
CA MET A 64 59.60 -2.09 17.08
C MET A 64 61.04 -1.72 16.73
N VAL A 65 61.37 -0.43 16.86
CA VAL A 65 62.74 0.08 16.97
C VAL A 65 63.05 0.26 18.47
N PRO A 66 64.20 -0.22 18.99
CA PRO A 66 64.56 -0.03 20.39
C PRO A 66 65.25 1.31 20.59
N GLY A 67 64.85 2.10 21.60
CA GLY A 67 65.66 3.26 22.02
C GLY A 67 64.93 4.54 22.44
N SER A 68 63.64 4.52 22.80
CA SER A 68 63.00 5.69 23.43
C SER A 68 62.35 5.30 24.75
N ARG A 69 62.82 5.90 25.85
CA ARG A 69 62.18 5.83 27.16
C ARG A 69 60.84 6.55 27.05
N ARG A 70 59.77 5.79 26.91
CA ARG A 70 58.40 6.31 26.90
C ARG A 70 57.96 6.53 28.34
N PRO A 71 57.67 7.75 28.80
CA PRO A 71 57.02 7.94 30.09
C PRO A 71 55.65 7.25 30.04
N SER A 72 55.39 6.38 31.01
CA SER A 72 54.11 5.73 31.21
C SER A 72 53.09 6.74 31.72
N ILE A 73 52.64 7.64 30.84
CA ILE A 73 51.40 8.39 31.03
C ILE A 73 50.35 7.53 30.34
N GLY A 74 49.78 6.59 31.10
CA GLY A 74 48.61 5.88 30.65
C GLY A 74 47.49 6.89 30.37
N PRO A 75 46.63 6.70 29.34
CA PRO A 75 45.44 7.51 29.16
C PRO A 75 44.41 7.13 30.24
N TRP A 76 44.70 7.47 31.49
CA TRP A 76 43.67 7.76 32.45
C TRP A 76 43.15 9.14 32.05
N MET A 77 41.83 9.25 31.82
CA MET A 77 41.09 10.32 31.11
C MET A 77 40.95 9.99 29.61
N PHE A 78 39.82 9.57 29.05
CA PHE A 78 38.42 9.85 29.33
C PHE A 78 37.55 8.62 29.02
N HIS A 79 37.35 7.72 29.98
CA HIS A 79 36.19 6.83 29.97
C HIS A 79 35.35 7.20 31.18
N ARG A 80 34.79 8.42 31.16
CA ARG A 80 33.60 8.70 31.96
C ARG A 80 32.55 7.71 31.46
N ARG A 81 32.31 6.66 32.24
CA ARG A 81 31.07 5.89 32.15
C ARG A 81 29.95 6.91 32.34
N VAL A 82 29.37 7.37 31.25
CA VAL A 82 28.18 8.21 31.29
C VAL A 82 27.08 7.35 31.91
N SER A 83 26.71 7.68 33.15
CA SER A 83 25.55 7.05 33.78
C SER A 83 24.31 7.66 33.14
N PHE A 84 23.56 6.85 32.39
CA PHE A 84 22.29 7.25 31.80
C PHE A 84 21.14 7.22 32.81
N SER A 85 21.43 6.96 34.09
CA SER A 85 20.45 6.78 35.17
C SER A 85 19.69 8.05 35.58
N GLY A 86 19.98 9.20 34.96
CA GLY A 86 19.35 10.49 35.28
C GLY A 86 18.86 11.27 34.07
N LEU A 87 18.92 10.70 32.87
CA LEU A 87 18.24 11.31 31.73
C LEU A 87 16.74 10.99 31.87
N PRO A 88 15.83 11.96 31.62
CA PRO A 88 14.42 11.66 31.56
C PRO A 88 14.23 10.68 30.41
N ILE A 89 14.14 9.39 30.76
CA ILE A 89 13.69 8.36 29.86
C ILE A 89 12.26 8.79 29.55
N PHE A 90 12.06 9.43 28.39
CA PHE A 90 10.73 9.59 27.84
C PHE A 90 10.08 8.22 27.95
N GLN A 91 9.01 8.13 28.75
CA GLN A 91 8.27 6.89 28.86
C GLN A 91 7.98 6.46 27.42
N PRO A 92 8.35 5.21 27.02
CA PRO A 92 8.04 4.76 25.67
C PRO A 92 6.55 4.99 25.51
N ILE A 93 6.16 5.77 24.50
CA ILE A 93 4.74 6.09 24.23
C ILE A 93 4.01 4.76 24.28
N LEU A 94 3.25 4.54 25.37
CA LEU A 94 2.50 3.31 25.54
C LEU A 94 1.44 3.38 24.47
N LYS A 95 1.68 2.67 23.36
CA LYS A 95 0.67 2.49 22.32
C LYS A 95 -0.46 1.74 23.01
N ALA A 96 -1.50 2.47 23.40
CA ALA A 96 -2.70 1.88 23.97
C ALA A 96 -3.15 0.79 23.01
N ARG A 97 -3.09 -0.46 23.46
CA ARG A 97 -3.67 -1.59 22.72
C ARG A 97 -5.16 -1.46 22.89
N LEU A 98 -5.80 -0.81 21.93
CA LEU A 98 -7.25 -0.78 21.83
C LEU A 98 -7.69 -2.17 21.35
N GLU A 99 -8.67 -2.75 22.05
CA GLU A 99 -9.33 -3.99 21.61
C GLU A 99 -10.15 -3.74 20.34
N ASN A 100 -10.30 -4.77 19.50
CA ASN A 100 -11.13 -4.67 18.31
C ASN A 100 -12.57 -4.37 18.71
N THR A 101 -13.20 -3.40 18.05
CA THR A 101 -14.61 -3.02 18.29
C THR A 101 -15.60 -4.01 17.64
N TYR A 102 -15.12 -5.00 16.86
CA TYR A 102 -15.91 -6.02 16.15
C TYR A 102 -17.09 -5.46 15.35
N ARG A 103 -16.89 -4.33 14.67
CA ARG A 103 -17.96 -3.60 13.98
C ARG A 103 -18.18 -4.14 12.57
N MET A 104 -19.24 -4.91 12.39
CA MET A 104 -19.56 -5.53 11.09
C MET A 104 -19.99 -4.55 9.98
N GLY A 105 -20.18 -3.26 10.27
CA GLY A 105 -20.56 -2.28 9.24
C GLY A 105 -20.27 -0.84 9.64
N PRO A 106 -20.22 0.08 8.67
CA PRO A 106 -19.94 1.49 8.90
C PRO A 106 -21.05 2.15 9.72
N ASP A 107 -20.67 3.10 10.57
CA ASP A 107 -21.62 3.94 11.29
C ASP A 107 -22.47 4.79 10.34
N LYS A 108 -23.59 5.30 10.85
CA LYS A 108 -24.46 6.23 10.11
C LYS A 108 -23.64 7.45 9.66
N GLY A 109 -23.57 7.69 8.35
CA GLY A 109 -22.80 8.78 7.76
C GLY A 109 -21.30 8.52 7.63
N CYS A 110 -20.80 7.36 8.07
CA CYS A 110 -19.39 6.97 7.93
C CYS A 110 -19.18 5.95 6.80
N LYS A 111 -20.00 6.02 5.75
CA LYS A 111 -19.79 5.24 4.52
C LYS A 111 -18.74 5.90 3.63
N PHE A 112 -18.12 5.13 2.76
CA PHE A 112 -17.23 5.66 1.73
C PHE A 112 -18.03 6.51 0.74
N ASP A 113 -17.70 7.79 0.66
CA ASP A 113 -18.29 8.74 -0.27
C ASP A 113 -17.41 8.88 -1.51
N ALA A 114 -17.76 8.14 -2.56
CA ALA A 114 -16.96 8.08 -3.78
C ALA A 114 -16.88 9.42 -4.52
N GLU A 115 -17.98 10.19 -4.54
CA GLU A 115 -18.05 11.49 -5.21
C GLU A 115 -17.15 12.51 -4.50
N ARG A 116 -17.23 12.57 -3.17
CA ARG A 116 -16.35 13.44 -2.38
C ARG A 116 -14.88 13.10 -2.58
N VAL A 117 -14.53 11.82 -2.58
CA VAL A 117 -13.14 11.39 -2.81
C VAL A 117 -12.73 11.75 -4.24
N GLN A 118 -13.59 11.53 -5.24
CA GLN A 118 -13.30 11.89 -6.63
C GLN A 118 -12.97 13.38 -6.79
N HIS A 119 -13.76 14.28 -6.20
CA HIS A 119 -13.48 15.73 -6.24
C HIS A 119 -12.14 16.10 -5.60
N VAL A 120 -11.78 15.45 -4.50
CA VAL A 120 -10.47 15.64 -3.86
C VAL A 120 -9.35 15.18 -4.78
N LEU A 121 -9.50 14.03 -5.45
CA LEU A 121 -8.50 13.51 -6.39
C LEU A 121 -8.35 14.45 -7.60
N GLU A 122 -9.45 14.90 -8.19
CA GLU A 122 -9.46 15.83 -9.33
C GLU A 122 -8.76 17.16 -8.99
N GLY A 123 -9.12 17.78 -7.87
CA GLY A 123 -8.51 19.02 -7.42
C GLY A 123 -7.02 18.86 -7.11
N THR A 124 -6.65 17.73 -6.51
CA THR A 124 -5.27 17.41 -6.19
C THR A 124 -4.42 17.19 -7.44
N LEU A 125 -4.92 16.43 -8.41
CA LEU A 125 -4.26 16.19 -9.68
C LEU A 125 -4.10 17.50 -10.47
N ALA A 126 -5.14 18.32 -10.54
CA ALA A 126 -5.09 19.61 -11.22
C ALA A 126 -4.04 20.55 -10.61
N CYS A 127 -3.98 20.64 -9.28
CA CYS A 127 -2.96 21.44 -8.58
C CYS A 127 -1.54 20.90 -8.79
N ALA A 128 -1.34 19.58 -8.71
CA ALA A 128 -0.02 18.98 -8.78
C ALA A 128 0.55 18.90 -10.20
N LEU A 129 -0.32 18.69 -11.21
CA LEU A 129 0.08 18.42 -12.59
C LEU A 129 -0.22 19.56 -13.58
N GLY A 130 -0.90 20.62 -13.14
CA GLY A 130 -1.29 21.74 -14.00
C GLY A 130 -0.12 22.39 -14.76
N THR A 131 1.03 22.53 -14.11
CA THR A 131 2.23 23.18 -14.68
C THR A 131 3.39 22.23 -14.94
N THR A 132 3.20 20.91 -14.76
CA THR A 132 4.29 19.95 -14.88
C THR A 132 4.46 19.49 -16.33
N VAL A 133 5.71 19.28 -16.72
CA VAL A 133 6.07 18.76 -18.05
C VAL A 133 6.57 17.33 -17.91
N TYR A 134 6.12 16.45 -18.80
CA TYR A 134 6.55 15.06 -18.81
C TYR A 134 8.07 14.94 -18.97
N SER A 135 8.70 14.17 -18.08
CA SER A 135 10.10 13.76 -18.21
C SER A 135 10.20 12.26 -17.95
N PRO A 136 10.79 11.47 -18.86
CA PRO A 136 10.90 10.03 -18.69
C PRO A 136 11.79 9.62 -17.50
N GLN A 137 12.76 10.47 -17.13
CA GLN A 137 13.64 10.21 -15.99
C GLN A 137 12.98 10.55 -14.65
N GLY A 138 12.06 11.52 -14.66
CA GLY A 138 11.36 12.01 -13.46
C GLY A 138 9.98 11.38 -13.24
N SER A 139 9.45 10.61 -14.19
CA SER A 139 8.07 10.11 -14.15
C SER A 139 7.83 9.12 -13.02
N ALA A 140 8.77 8.20 -12.76
CA ALA A 140 8.65 7.21 -11.68
C ALA A 140 8.59 7.84 -10.27
N PRO A 141 9.55 8.69 -9.86
CA PRO A 141 9.45 9.35 -8.54
C PRO A 141 8.26 10.31 -8.46
N LEU A 142 7.88 10.95 -9.56
CA LEU A 142 6.69 11.80 -9.61
C LEU A 142 5.41 10.99 -9.36
N ALA A 143 5.26 9.83 -10.01
CA ALA A 143 4.10 8.96 -9.80
C ALA A 143 4.02 8.44 -8.35
N GLN A 144 5.17 8.10 -7.75
CA GLN A 144 5.23 7.67 -6.35
C GLN A 144 4.82 8.81 -5.40
N SER A 145 5.38 10.01 -5.59
CA SER A 145 5.03 11.19 -4.81
C SER A 145 3.55 11.56 -4.95
N LEU A 146 2.99 11.49 -6.16
CA LEU A 146 1.56 11.68 -6.39
C LEU A 146 0.71 10.65 -5.66
N THR A 147 1.13 9.38 -5.67
CA THR A 147 0.38 8.31 -4.99
C THR A 147 0.33 8.57 -3.48
N GLU A 148 1.44 8.97 -2.87
CA GLU A 148 1.49 9.31 -1.44
C GLU A 148 0.63 10.54 -1.12
N LEU A 149 0.72 11.58 -1.96
CA LEU A 149 -0.05 12.80 -1.80
C LEU A 149 -1.56 12.53 -1.90
N LEU A 150 -2.00 11.83 -2.95
CA LEU A 150 -3.41 11.46 -3.14
C LEU A 150 -3.92 10.56 -2.01
N GLN A 151 -3.10 9.60 -1.57
CA GLN A 151 -3.45 8.75 -0.44
C GLN A 151 -3.66 9.59 0.83
N ASN A 152 -2.82 10.60 1.09
CA ASN A 152 -2.95 11.47 2.25
C ASN A 152 -4.18 12.38 2.14
N GLN A 153 -4.46 12.96 0.98
CA GLN A 153 -5.67 13.76 0.75
C GLN A 153 -6.94 12.91 0.90
N ALA A 154 -6.93 11.68 0.39
CA ALA A 154 -8.05 10.75 0.54
C ALA A 154 -8.27 10.35 2.01
N LYS A 155 -7.20 10.17 2.81
CA LYS A 155 -7.32 9.85 4.25
C LYS A 155 -8.06 10.93 5.04
N GLU A 156 -7.98 12.20 4.65
CA GLU A 156 -8.65 13.29 5.37
C GLU A 156 -10.17 13.30 5.14
N VAL A 157 -10.65 12.80 4.00
CA VAL A 157 -12.08 12.76 3.67
C VAL A 157 -12.73 11.41 3.92
N VAL A 158 -11.94 10.34 3.94
CA VAL A 158 -12.45 8.98 4.14
C VAL A 158 -12.52 8.66 5.65
N PRO A 159 -13.61 8.03 6.13
CA PRO A 159 -13.70 7.58 7.52
C PRO A 159 -12.55 6.65 7.90
N SER A 160 -12.04 6.79 9.13
CA SER A 160 -10.85 6.08 9.64
C SER A 160 -10.92 4.55 9.60
N ARG A 161 -12.13 3.98 9.47
CA ARG A 161 -12.37 2.54 9.39
C ARG A 161 -12.10 1.91 8.03
N TYR A 162 -11.75 2.70 7.03
CA TYR A 162 -11.43 2.19 5.71
C TYR A 162 -9.92 2.02 5.52
N LYS A 163 -9.54 0.91 4.90
CA LYS A 163 -8.20 0.73 4.34
C LYS A 163 -8.20 1.28 2.92
N LEU A 164 -7.24 2.15 2.65
CA LEU A 164 -7.11 2.82 1.36
C LEU A 164 -5.99 2.20 0.53
N VAL A 165 -6.33 1.82 -0.70
CA VAL A 165 -5.35 1.44 -1.73
C VAL A 165 -5.41 2.49 -2.82
N CYS A 166 -4.29 3.17 -3.08
CA CYS A 166 -4.18 4.17 -4.14
C CYS A 166 -3.35 3.60 -5.28
N HIS A 167 -3.83 3.76 -6.51
CA HIS A 167 -3.15 3.38 -7.73
C HIS A 167 -3.09 4.59 -8.67
N VAL A 168 -1.92 4.90 -9.21
CA VAL A 168 -1.72 6.02 -10.13
C VAL A 168 -1.00 5.51 -11.37
N VAL A 169 -1.57 5.82 -12.53
CA VAL A 169 -0.96 5.62 -13.83
C VAL A 169 -0.59 6.99 -14.38
N LEU A 170 0.70 7.21 -14.63
CA LEU A 170 1.23 8.44 -15.20
C LEU A 170 1.89 8.12 -16.54
N GLY A 171 1.61 8.89 -17.58
CA GLY A 171 2.20 8.69 -18.90
C GLY A 171 2.34 9.98 -19.70
N GLN A 172 3.12 9.91 -20.76
CA GLN A 172 3.25 11.01 -21.73
C GLN A 172 1.95 11.19 -22.50
N GLN A 173 1.56 12.43 -22.80
CA GLN A 173 0.46 12.72 -23.72
C GLN A 173 0.98 12.66 -25.16
N GLY A 174 0.31 11.88 -26.00
CA GLY A 174 0.69 11.64 -27.38
C GLY A 174 -0.47 11.04 -28.18
N GLN A 175 -0.17 10.46 -29.33
CA GLN A 175 -1.17 9.84 -30.21
C GLN A 175 -1.37 8.35 -29.87
N GLN A 176 -1.58 8.05 -28.58
CA GLN A 176 -1.83 6.70 -28.09
C GLN A 176 -3.16 6.64 -27.33
N SER A 177 -3.75 5.44 -27.31
CA SER A 177 -4.93 5.14 -26.52
C SER A 177 -4.56 4.25 -25.34
N LEU A 178 -5.13 4.55 -24.17
CA LEU A 178 -4.98 3.76 -22.95
C LEU A 178 -6.36 3.57 -22.32
N VAL A 179 -6.67 2.34 -21.94
CA VAL A 179 -7.85 2.01 -21.13
C VAL A 179 -7.37 1.38 -19.83
N VAL A 180 -7.77 1.98 -18.71
CA VAL A 180 -7.50 1.45 -17.36
C VAL A 180 -8.80 0.86 -16.84
N ALA A 181 -8.77 -0.43 -16.48
CA ALA A 181 -9.90 -1.14 -15.92
C ALA A 181 -9.45 -1.99 -14.72
N SER A 182 -10.33 -2.12 -13.73
CA SER A 182 -10.09 -2.89 -12.52
C SER A 182 -11.30 -3.75 -12.20
N ARG A 183 -11.07 -4.94 -11.65
CA ARG A 183 -12.10 -5.82 -11.11
C ARG A 183 -11.66 -6.25 -9.70
N GLY A 184 -12.60 -6.32 -8.77
CA GLY A 184 -12.35 -6.67 -7.38
C GLY A 184 -13.44 -7.57 -6.82
N LEU A 185 -13.09 -8.37 -5.81
CA LEU A 185 -14.04 -9.13 -5.00
C LEU A 185 -14.11 -8.46 -3.62
N TRP A 186 -15.25 -7.87 -3.31
CA TRP A 186 -15.47 -7.01 -2.15
C TRP A 186 -16.96 -6.88 -1.84
N ASN A 187 -17.31 -6.31 -0.69
CA ASN A 187 -18.70 -6.14 -0.27
C ASN A 187 -19.32 -4.90 -0.94
N PRO A 188 -20.36 -5.04 -1.79
CA PRO A 188 -20.97 -3.92 -2.52
C PRO A 188 -21.67 -2.90 -1.62
N GLU A 189 -21.96 -3.24 -0.37
CA GLU A 189 -22.65 -2.33 0.55
C GLU A 189 -21.72 -1.40 1.32
N THR A 190 -20.47 -1.82 1.52
CA THR A 190 -19.48 -1.13 2.36
C THR A 190 -18.29 -0.61 1.57
N ASP A 191 -17.82 -1.38 0.59
CA ASP A 191 -16.59 -1.12 -0.16
C ASP A 191 -16.91 -0.38 -1.46
N SER A 192 -16.04 0.55 -1.83
CA SER A 192 -16.23 1.34 -3.04
C SER A 192 -14.90 1.92 -3.53
N PHE A 193 -14.92 2.58 -4.67
CA PHE A 193 -13.77 3.25 -5.25
C PHE A 193 -14.15 4.59 -5.87
N ALA A 194 -13.14 5.44 -6.02
CA ALA A 194 -13.21 6.68 -6.77
C ALA A 194 -12.08 6.70 -7.78
N SER A 195 -12.34 7.24 -8.97
CA SER A 195 -11.36 7.39 -10.04
C SER A 195 -11.40 8.79 -10.58
N ALA A 196 -10.23 9.37 -10.83
CA ALA A 196 -10.07 10.69 -11.40
C ALA A 196 -9.02 10.66 -12.50
N THR A 197 -9.26 11.44 -13.56
CA THR A 197 -8.35 11.57 -14.69
C THR A 197 -7.94 13.02 -14.88
N PHE A 198 -6.67 13.23 -15.23
CA PHE A 198 -6.13 14.54 -15.55
C PHE A 198 -5.29 14.44 -16.81
N SER A 199 -5.36 15.45 -17.67
CA SER A 199 -4.51 15.54 -18.85
C SER A 199 -4.09 16.98 -19.11
N ASN A 200 -2.87 17.13 -19.61
CA ASN A 200 -2.29 18.38 -20.07
C ASN A 200 -1.64 18.12 -21.45
N ALA A 201 -1.04 19.15 -22.05
CA ALA A 201 -0.36 19.07 -23.34
C ALA A 201 0.80 18.05 -23.37
N SER A 202 1.43 17.76 -22.23
CA SER A 202 2.63 16.90 -22.18
C SER A 202 2.42 15.52 -21.53
N LEU A 203 1.45 15.36 -20.63
CA LEU A 203 1.21 14.15 -19.85
C LEU A 203 -0.26 13.91 -19.55
N PHE A 204 -0.58 12.67 -19.18
CA PHE A 204 -1.83 12.28 -18.56
C PHE A 204 -1.58 11.53 -17.24
N ALA A 205 -2.57 11.59 -16.36
CA ALA A 205 -2.60 10.80 -15.14
C ALA A 205 -4.00 10.23 -14.90
N VAL A 206 -4.05 8.97 -14.46
CA VAL A 206 -5.26 8.31 -13.99
C VAL A 206 -5.00 7.86 -12.56
N ALA A 207 -5.77 8.36 -11.61
CA ALA A 207 -5.70 7.96 -10.21
C ALA A 207 -6.96 7.20 -9.81
N THR A 208 -6.79 6.09 -9.11
CA THR A 208 -7.88 5.29 -8.58
C THR A 208 -7.61 4.99 -7.11
N VAL A 209 -8.57 5.30 -6.25
CA VAL A 209 -8.53 5.00 -4.82
C VAL A 209 -9.63 4.02 -4.49
N TYR A 210 -9.25 2.89 -3.91
CA TYR A 210 -10.15 1.87 -3.38
C TYR A 210 -10.27 2.04 -1.87
N GLY A 211 -11.49 2.16 -1.39
CA GLY A 211 -11.84 2.13 0.03
C GLY A 211 -12.45 0.79 0.38
N VAL A 212 -11.71 -0.02 1.14
CA VAL A 212 -12.19 -1.30 1.66
C VAL A 212 -12.47 -1.14 3.15
N TYR A 213 -13.70 -1.42 3.55
CA TYR A 213 -14.09 -1.39 4.95
C TYR A 213 -13.28 -2.45 5.69
N PHE A 214 -12.53 -2.02 6.69
CA PHE A 214 -11.92 -2.97 7.61
C PHE A 214 -13.06 -3.54 8.46
N GLU A 215 -13.02 -4.81 8.90
CA GLU A 215 -13.99 -5.40 9.86
C GLU A 215 -13.39 -5.59 11.26
#